data_AF-A0A660SM82-F1
#
_entry.id   AF-A0A660SM82-F1
#
_cell.length_a   1.000
_cell.length_b   1.000
_cell.length_c   1.000
_cell.angle_alpha   90.00
_cell.angle_beta   90.00
_cell.angle_gamma   90.00
#
_symmetry.space_group_name_H-M   'P 1'
#
loop_
_entity.id
_entity.type
_entity.pdbx_description
1 polymer ?
#
loop_
_entity_poly.entity_id
_entity_poly.type
_entity_poly.pdbx_seq_one_letter_code
_entity_poly.pdbx_strand_id
1 'polypeptide(L)' 'MFRSFTRNLSRLFSRGKGPPPEVKVWVSIIITFIILGVGLYVILAPDFDQSVKKWAFGAVGAIIGYWLKD' A
#
# COMPACT_ATOMS: atom_id res chain seq x y z
N MET A 1 28.16 -12.58 -23.98
CA MET A 1 26.79 -12.85 -24.50
C MET A 1 25.68 -12.57 -23.48
N PHE A 2 25.83 -12.93 -22.19
CA PHE A 2 24.80 -12.75 -21.14
C PHE A 2 24.36 -11.29 -20.86
N ARG A 3 25.27 -10.31 -21.02
CA ARG A 3 24.98 -8.87 -20.79
C ARG A 3 24.10 -8.19 -21.87
N SER A 4 23.81 -8.86 -22.99
CA SER A 4 22.87 -8.33 -24.00
C SER A 4 21.42 -8.73 -23.72
N PHE A 5 21.20 -9.85 -23.02
CA PHE A 5 19.85 -10.32 -22.69
C PHE A 5 19.19 -9.43 -21.63
N THR A 6 19.92 -9.06 -20.59
CA THR A 6 19.44 -8.16 -19.51
C THR A 6 19.07 -6.76 -20.02
N ARG A 7 19.77 -6.29 -21.06
CA ARG A 7 19.54 -4.98 -21.69
C ARG A 7 18.30 -4.93 -22.60
N ASN A 8 17.94 -6.07 -23.19
CA ASN A 8 16.70 -6.20 -23.95
C ASN A 8 15.49 -6.39 -23.02
N LEU A 9 15.69 -7.06 -21.88
CA LEU A 9 14.64 -7.27 -20.88
C LEU A 9 14.18 -5.96 -20.22
N SER A 10 15.09 -5.02 -19.95
CA SER A 10 14.72 -3.70 -19.41
C SER A 10 13.89 -2.86 -20.38
N ARG A 11 14.15 -2.98 -21.70
CA ARG A 11 13.35 -2.30 -22.74
C ARG A 11 11.94 -2.88 -22.88
N LEU A 12 11.77 -4.17 -22.59
CA LEU A 12 10.47 -4.84 -22.61
C LEU A 12 9.63 -4.44 -21.38
N PHE A 13 10.25 -4.30 -20.20
CA PHE A 13 9.56 -3.82 -19.00
C PHE A 13 9.23 -2.32 -19.01
N SER A 14 10.00 -1.50 -19.73
CA SER A 14 9.73 -0.06 -19.88
C SER A 14 8.62 0.30 -20.89
N ARG A 15 7.98 -0.68 -21.54
CA ARG A 15 6.95 -0.44 -22.57
C ARG A 15 5.51 -0.57 -22.08
N GLY A 16 5.30 -0.79 -20.79
CA GLY A 16 3.99 -0.58 -20.19
C GLY A 16 3.74 0.91 -20.05
N LYS A 17 2.75 1.48 -20.76
CA LYS A 17 2.17 2.75 -20.33
C LYS A 17 1.64 2.53 -18.92
N GLY A 18 2.34 3.05 -17.92
CA GLY A 18 1.85 3.01 -16.54
C GLY A 18 0.45 3.63 -16.47
N PRO A 19 -0.35 3.27 -15.45
CA PRO A 19 -1.64 3.89 -15.26
C PRO A 19 -1.48 5.41 -15.21
N PRO A 20 -2.43 6.18 -15.78
CA PRO A 20 -2.43 7.64 -15.70
C PRO A 20 -2.16 8.11 -14.27
N PRO A 21 -1.47 9.25 -14.07
CA PRO A 21 -1.13 9.75 -12.74
C PRO A 21 -2.36 9.89 -11.83
N GLU A 22 -3.50 10.25 -12.41
CA GLU A 22 -4.81 10.29 -11.75
C GLU A 22 -5.18 8.93 -11.13
N VAL A 23 -5.05 7.84 -11.89
CA VAL A 23 -5.36 6.48 -11.41
C VAL A 23 -4.43 6.07 -10.27
N LYS A 24 -3.15 6.47 -10.32
CA LYS A 24 -2.19 6.17 -9.23
C LYS A 24 -2.61 6.83 -7.91
N VAL A 25 -3.07 8.08 -7.98
CA VAL A 25 -3.55 8.82 -6.80
C VAL A 25 -4.78 8.14 -6.22
N TRP A 26 -5.79 7.86 -7.06
CA TRP A 26 -7.02 7.20 -6.61
C TRP A 26 -6.76 5.81 -6.01
N VAL A 27 -5.90 5.01 -6.63
CA VAL A 27 -5.54 3.68 -6.10
C VAL A 27 -4.86 3.81 -4.73
N SER A 28 -3.92 4.75 -4.57
CA SER A 28 -3.25 4.97 -3.29
C SER A 28 -4.25 5.37 -2.19
N ILE A 29 -5.19 6.27 -2.51
CA ILE A 29 -6.24 6.72 -1.60
C ILE A 29 -7.13 5.52 -1.19
N ILE A 30 -7.65 4.76 -2.16
CA ILE A 30 -8.54 3.62 -1.90
C ILE A 30 -7.85 2.59 -1.00
N ILE A 31 -6.61 2.22 -1.32
CA ILE A 31 -5.85 1.24 -0.52
C ILE A 31 -5.66 1.75 0.91
N THR A 32 -5.32 3.03 1.08
CA THR A 32 -5.14 3.63 2.41
C THR A 32 -6.44 3.59 3.22
N PHE A 33 -7.57 3.92 2.62
CA PHE A 33 -8.89 3.81 3.27
C PHE A 33 -9.27 2.38 3.63
N ILE A 34 -8.98 1.40 2.76
CA ILE A 34 -9.24 -0.01 3.04
C ILE A 34 -8.41 -0.46 4.24
N ILE A 35 -7.11 -0.18 4.27
CA ILE A 35 -6.23 -0.58 5.38
C ILE A 35 -6.67 0.10 6.68
N LEU A 36 -7.01 1.39 6.63
CA LEU A 36 -7.52 2.13 7.78
C LEU A 36 -8.84 1.53 8.31
N GLY A 37 -9.78 1.23 7.40
CA GLY A 37 -11.06 0.62 7.75
C GLY A 37 -10.91 -0.78 8.34
N VAL A 38 -10.05 -1.62 7.76
CA VAL A 38 -9.74 -2.96 8.27
C VAL A 38 -9.07 -2.87 9.64
N GLY A 39 -8.09 -1.97 9.81
CA GLY A 39 -7.42 -1.76 11.08
C GLY A 39 -8.40 -1.32 12.18
N LEU A 40 -9.30 -0.39 11.85
CA LEU A 40 -10.32 0.08 12.79
C LEU A 40 -11.32 -1.03 13.15
N TYR A 41 -11.74 -1.83 12.16
CA TYR A 41 -12.61 -2.97 12.38
C TYR A 41 -11.99 -4.00 13.33
N VAL A 42 -10.70 -4.34 13.13
CA VAL A 42 -9.96 -5.27 13.99
C VAL A 42 -9.84 -4.75 15.43
N ILE A 43 -9.68 -3.44 15.62
CA ILE A 43 -9.59 -2.83 16.94
C ILE A 43 -10.94 -2.91 17.67
N LEU A 44 -12.04 -2.59 16.98
CA LEU A 44 -13.39 -2.60 17.56
C LEU A 44 -13.95 -4.00 17.77
N ALA A 45 -13.58 -4.96 16.93
CA ALA A 45 -14.11 -6.32 17.02
C ALA A 45 -13.55 -7.05 18.27
N PRO A 46 -14.42 -7.68 19.08
CA PRO A 46 -14.02 -8.32 20.34
C PRO A 46 -13.22 -9.62 20.12
N ASP A 47 -13.41 -10.30 18.98
CA ASP A 47 -12.88 -11.64 18.71
C ASP A 47 -11.40 -11.70 18.29
N PHE A 48 -10.74 -10.56 18.12
CA PHE A 48 -9.33 -10.54 17.75
C PHE A 48 -8.41 -10.55 18.97
N ASP A 49 -7.37 -11.38 18.91
CA ASP A 49 -6.33 -11.47 19.92
C ASP A 49 -5.61 -10.12 20.14
N GLN A 50 -5.12 -9.92 21.36
CA GLN A 50 -4.37 -8.73 21.77
C GLN A 50 -3.18 -8.42 20.85
N SER A 51 -2.51 -9.45 20.32
CA SER A 51 -1.41 -9.31 19.37
C SER A 51 -1.87 -8.65 18.05
N VAL A 52 -3.01 -9.10 17.52
CA VAL A 52 -3.57 -8.61 16.26
C VAL A 52 -4.03 -7.16 16.40
N LYS A 53 -4.66 -6.82 17.54
CA LYS A 53 -5.06 -5.45 17.84
C LYS A 53 -3.88 -4.49 17.94
N LYS A 54 -2.75 -4.91 18.55
CA LYS A 54 -1.52 -4.10 18.63
C LYS A 54 -0.93 -3.80 17.26
N TRP A 55 -0.91 -4.79 16.37
CA TRP A 55 -0.48 -4.58 14.99
C TRP A 55 -1.40 -3.59 14.25
N ALA A 56 -2.71 -3.71 14.43
CA ALA A 56 -3.69 -2.80 13.84
C ALA A 56 -3.51 -1.35 14.35
N PHE A 57 -3.24 -1.15 15.64
CA PHE A 57 -2.92 0.18 16.18
C PHE A 57 -1.67 0.79 15.53
N GLY A 58 -0.62 -0.01 15.30
CA GLY A 58 0.59 0.45 14.61
C GLY A 58 0.32 0.87 13.16
N ALA A 59 -0.45 0.06 12.41
CA ALA A 59 -0.83 0.37 11.04
C ALA A 59 -1.70 1.64 10.94
N VAL A 60 -2.72 1.75 11.80
CA VAL A 60 -3.59 2.94 11.86
C VAL A 60 -2.79 4.19 12.25
N GLY A 61 -1.91 4.08 13.24
CA GLY A 61 -1.03 5.18 13.66
C GLY A 61 -0.07 5.65 12.56
N ALA A 62 0.49 4.73 11.76
CA ALA A 62 1.34 5.08 10.63
C ALA A 62 0.58 5.82 9.53
N ILE A 63 -0.66 5.39 9.23
CA ILE A 63 -1.53 6.07 8.27
C ILE A 63 -1.86 7.47 8.80
N ILE A 64 -2.37 7.60 10.02
CA ILE A 64 -2.70 8.89 10.62
C ILE A 64 -1.47 9.81 10.64
N GLY A 65 -0.30 9.30 11.00
CA GLY A 65 0.95 10.06 11.01
C GLY A 65 1.42 10.51 9.62
N TYR A 66 1.10 9.76 8.56
CA TYR A 66 1.33 10.18 7.19
C TYR A 66 0.46 11.39 6.82
N TRP A 67 -0.82 11.39 7.19
CA TRP A 67 -1.75 12.51 6.94
C TRP A 67 -1.49 13.74 7.82
N LEU A 68 -0.95 13.56 9.03
CA LEU A 68 -0.62 14.66 9.95
C LEU A 68 0.71 15.35 9.65
N LYS A 69 1.50 14.82 8.72
CA LYS A 69 2.78 15.39 8.31
C LYS A 69 2.63 16.41 7.17
N ASP A 70 1.40 16.64 6.71
CA ASP A 70 1.01 17.84 5.97
C ASP A 70 1.16 19.11 6.85
#